data_AF-A0A2Z5ZFQ4-F1
#
_entry.id   AF-A0A2Z5ZFQ4-F1
#
_cell.length_a   1.000
_cell.length_b   1.000
_cell.length_c   1.000
_cell.angle_alpha   90.00
_cell.angle_beta   90.00
_cell.angle_gamma   90.00
#
_symmetry.space_group_name_H-M   'P 1'
#
loop_
_entity.id
_entity.type
_entity.pdbx_description
1 polymer ?
#
loop_
_entity_poly.entity_id
_entity_poly.type
_entity_poly.pdbx_seq_one_letter_code
_entity_poly.pdbx_strand_id
1 'polypeptide(L)' 'MLISTAPLRQSCPNVPIRLDRFTAWRNGAEAVFVGRRGIRVVTGRERQGARPWVLKPGGHGMPNLPLAQAE' A
#
# COMPACT_ATOMS: atom_id res chain seq x y z
N MET A 1 11.79 10.89 8.47
CA MET A 1 10.46 10.33 8.16
C MET A 1 9.45 11.46 8.25
N LEU A 2 8.46 11.46 7.38
CA LEU A 2 7.36 12.42 7.39
C LEU A 2 6.03 11.65 7.36
N ILE A 3 5.10 12.05 8.22
CA ILE A 3 3.72 11.56 8.24
C ILE A 3 2.82 12.78 8.06
N SER A 4 1.88 12.71 7.12
CA SER A 4 0.99 13.82 6.81
C SER A 4 -0.43 13.36 6.58
N THR A 5 -1.38 14.13 7.10
CA THR A 5 -2.81 13.95 6.83
C THR A 5 -3.20 14.52 5.47
N ALA A 6 -2.46 15.51 4.97
CA ALA A 6 -2.57 16.02 3.62
C ALA A 6 -1.76 15.15 2.64
N PRO A 7 -2.21 15.00 1.38
CA PRO A 7 -1.44 14.32 0.35
C PRO A 7 -0.05 14.92 0.15
N LEU A 8 0.99 14.10 0.21
CA LEU A 8 2.37 14.54 0.00
C LEU A 8 2.69 14.67 -1.48
N ARG A 9 2.19 13.80 -2.36
CA ARG A 9 2.49 13.82 -3.81
C ARG A 9 4.00 14.00 -4.09
N GLN A 10 4.41 15.18 -4.55
CA GLN A 10 5.81 15.54 -4.85
C GLN A 10 6.49 16.39 -3.76
N SER A 11 5.79 16.71 -2.68
CA SER A 11 6.35 17.43 -1.53
C SER A 11 7.38 16.57 -0.80
N CYS A 12 8.41 17.24 -0.27
CA CYS A 12 9.49 16.64 0.51
C CYS A 12 10.16 15.42 -0.18
N PRO A 13 10.59 15.54 -1.46
CA PRO A 13 11.07 14.40 -2.24
C PRO A 13 12.32 13.73 -1.62
N ASN A 14 13.11 14.50 -0.86
CA ASN A 14 14.33 14.04 -0.21
C ASN A 14 14.08 13.29 1.11
N VAL A 15 12.83 13.19 1.57
CA VAL A 15 12.49 12.38 2.74
C VAL A 15 12.24 10.93 2.30
N PRO A 16 13.04 9.95 2.77
CA PRO A 16 12.96 8.58 2.27
C PRO A 16 11.69 7.85 2.68
N ILE A 17 11.17 8.15 3.88
CA ILE A 17 9.93 7.56 4.40
C ILE A 17 8.87 8.67 4.47
N ARG A 18 7.88 8.56 3.58
CA ARG A 18 6.76 9.50 3.44
C ARG A 18 5.46 8.71 3.56
N LEU A 19 4.70 8.95 4.62
CA LEU A 19 3.44 8.27 4.88
C LEU A 19 2.28 9.28 4.77
N ASP A 20 1.28 8.96 3.97
CA ASP A 20 0.08 9.75 3.78
C ASP A 20 -1.13 8.86 3.42
N ARG A 21 -2.27 9.48 3.12
CA ARG A 21 -3.48 8.74 2.71
C ARG A 21 -3.29 7.88 1.45
N PHE A 22 -2.38 8.25 0.54
CA PHE A 22 -2.13 7.50 -0.69
C PHE A 22 -1.22 6.30 -0.46
N THR A 23 -0.22 6.41 0.43
CA THR A 23 0.57 5.24 0.84
C THR A 23 -0.29 4.25 1.59
N ALA A 24 -1.12 4.71 2.54
CA ALA A 24 -2.07 3.88 3.26
C ALA A 24 -3.09 3.20 2.33
N TRP A 25 -3.63 3.90 1.32
CA TRP A 25 -4.52 3.30 0.34
C TRP A 25 -3.83 2.22 -0.51
N ARG A 26 -2.59 2.46 -0.95
CA ARG A 26 -1.85 1.53 -1.80
C ARG A 26 -1.37 0.30 -1.03
N ASN A 27 -0.86 0.50 0.18
CA ASN A 27 -0.14 -0.50 0.95
C ASN A 27 -0.95 -1.07 2.13
N GLY A 28 -2.12 -0.53 2.43
CA GLY A 28 -2.92 -0.89 3.61
C GLY A 28 -2.38 -0.26 4.89
N ALA A 29 -2.75 -0.82 6.05
CA ALA A 29 -2.32 -0.34 7.36
C ALA A 29 -0.78 -0.31 7.47
N GLU A 30 -0.22 0.76 8.02
CA GLU A 30 1.24 0.95 8.14
C GLU A 30 1.63 1.00 9.62
N ALA A 31 2.62 0.18 10.00
CA ALA A 31 3.19 0.15 11.34
C ALA A 31 4.63 0.65 11.31
N VAL A 32 4.94 1.65 12.13
CA VAL A 32 6.29 2.25 12.20
C VAL A 32 7.00 1.75 13.46
N PHE A 33 8.16 1.13 13.25
CA PHE A 33 9.07 0.71 14.31
C PHE A 33 10.29 1.63 14.33
N VAL A 34 10.48 2.35 15.42
CA VAL A 34 11.64 3.22 15.64
C VAL A 34 12.58 2.52 16.63
N GLY A 35 13.83 2.33 16.25
CA GLY A 35 14.83 1.69 17.11
C GLY A 35 16.26 2.14 16.82
N ARG A 36 17.22 1.58 17.56
CA ARG A 36 18.64 1.97 17.48
C ARG A 36 19.27 1.77 16.08
N ARG A 37 18.72 0.87 15.27
CA ARG A 37 19.17 0.57 13.90
C ARG A 37 18.46 1.40 12.83
N GLY A 38 17.61 2.35 13.24
CA GLY A 38 16.84 3.20 12.34
C GLY A 38 15.34 2.92 12.37
N ILE A 39 14.66 3.41 11.34
CA ILE A 39 13.21 3.33 11.19
C ILE A 39 12.87 2.19 10.22
N ARG A 40 11.95 1.33 10.63
CA ARG A 40 11.40 0.26 9.79
C ARG A 40 9.89 0.42 9.71
N VAL A 41 9.36 0.45 8.50
CA VAL A 41 7.92 0.45 8.24
C VAL A 41 7.52 -0.96 7.81
N VAL A 42 6.40 -1.45 8.32
CA VAL A 42 5.76 -2.69 7.87
C VAL A 42 4.35 -2.36 7.40
N THR A 43 3.98 -2.85 6.23
CA THR A 43 2.66 -2.57 5.65
C THR A 43 1.72 -3.78 5.70
N GLY A 44 0.42 -3.52 5.66
CA GLY A 44 -0.61 -4.54 5.59
C GLY A 44 -0.43 -5.41 4.34
N ARG A 45 -0.12 -4.78 3.19
CA ARG A 45 0.17 -5.47 1.93
C ARG A 45 1.39 -6.39 2.04
N GLU A 46 2.48 -5.94 2.65
CA GLU A 46 3.66 -6.80 2.90
C GLU A 46 3.29 -8.01 3.78
N ARG A 47 2.53 -7.78 4.86
CA ARG A 47 2.09 -8.86 5.74
C ARG A 47 1.11 -9.81 5.07
N GLN A 48 0.27 -9.30 4.16
CA GLN A 48 -0.63 -10.10 3.32
C GLN A 48 0.14 -11.00 2.36
N GLY A 49 1.22 -10.49 1.75
CA GLY A 49 2.08 -11.25 0.85
C GLY A 49 1.33 -11.74 -0.40
N ALA A 50 1.73 -12.89 -0.92
CA ALA A 50 1.20 -13.48 -2.15
C ALA A 50 0.14 -14.58 -1.89
N ARG A 51 -0.66 -14.44 -0.83
CA ARG A 51 -1.69 -15.43 -0.49
C ARG A 51 -2.72 -15.56 -1.63
N PRO A 52 -3.35 -16.75 -1.83
CA PRO A 52 -4.20 -17.01 -2.99
C PRO A 52 -5.38 -16.05 -3.17
N TRP A 53 -5.89 -15.47 -2.07
CA TRP A 53 -7.00 -14.52 -2.09
C TRP A 53 -6.57 -13.05 -2.15
N VAL A 54 -5.27 -12.75 -2.22
CA VAL A 54 -4.77 -11.39 -2.37
C VAL A 54 -4.69 -11.07 -3.85
N LEU A 55 -5.49 -10.10 -4.29
CA LEU A 55 -5.47 -9.61 -5.67
C LEU A 55 -4.10 -8.99 -5.98
N LYS A 56 -3.47 -9.48 -7.06
CA LYS A 56 -2.26 -8.86 -7.60
C LYS A 56 -2.60 -7.50 -8.23
N PRO A 57 -1.72 -6.49 -8.17
CA PRO A 57 -1.91 -5.27 -8.93
C PRO A 57 -2.17 -5.58 -10.41
N GLY A 58 -3.28 -5.08 -10.97
CA GLY A 58 -3.72 -5.39 -12.35
C GLY A 58 -4.35 -6.78 -12.54
N GLY A 59 -4.33 -7.63 -11.52
CA GLY A 59 -5.02 -8.91 -11.53
C GLY A 59 -6.48 -8.69 -11.20
N HIS A 60 -7.29 -8.35 -12.21
CA HIS A 60 -8.68 -8.77 -12.17
C HIS A 60 -8.62 -10.29 -12.05
N GLY A 61 -8.93 -10.83 -10.86
CA GLY A 61 -9.03 -12.28 -10.71
C GLY A 61 -9.87 -12.81 -11.87
N MET A 62 -9.43 -13.89 -12.51
CA MET A 62 -10.17 -14.46 -13.62
C MET A 62 -11.60 -14.69 -13.13
N PRO A 63 -12.62 -14.03 -13.71
CA PRO A 63 -13.98 -14.14 -13.20
C PRO A 63 -14.36 -15.62 -13.20
N ASN A 64 -14.67 -16.16 -12.03
CA ASN A 64 -15.24 -17.50 -11.90
C ASN A 64 -16.75 -17.51 -12.23
N LEU A 65 -17.29 -16.34 -12.61
CA LEU A 65 -18.65 -16.13 -13.10
C LEU A 65 -18.57 -15.64 -14.56
N PRO A 66 -19.53 -16.01 -15.41
CA PRO A 66 -19.59 -15.50 -16.78
C PRO A 66 -19.67 -13.97 -16.78
N LEU A 67 -18.89 -13.33 -17.67
CA LEU A 67 -18.98 -11.89 -17.89
C LEU A 67 -20.41 -11.53 -18.32
N ALA A 68 -20.93 -10.41 -17.79
CA ALA A 68 -22.21 -9.88 -18.25
C ALA A 68 -22.15 -9.60 -19.76
N GLN A 69 -23.26 -9.85 -20.46
CA GLN A 69 -23.40 -9.50 -21.88
C GLN A 69 -23.33 -7.96 -22.00
N ALA A 70 -22.58 -7.45 -22.97
CA ALA A 70 -22.58 -6.02 -23.28
C ALA A 70 -23.95 -5.62 -23.84
N GLU A 71 -24.43 -4.45 -23.42
CA GLU A 71 -25.68 -3.84 -23.92
C GLU A 71 -25.47 -3.15 -25.27
#